data_AF-A0A9D4MNW2-F1
#
_entry.id   AF-A0A9D4MNW2-F1
#
_cell.length_a   1.000
_cell.length_b   1.000
_cell.length_c   1.000
_cell.angle_alpha   90.00
_cell.angle_beta   90.00
_cell.angle_gamma   90.00
#
_symmetry.space_group_name_H-M   'P 1'
#
loop_
_entity.id
_entity.type
_entity.pdbx_description
1 polymer ?
#
loop_
_entity_poly.entity_id
_entity_poly.type
_entity_poly.pdbx_seq_one_letter_code
_entity_poly.pdbx_strand_id
1 'polypeptide(L)' 'MRDCANTCFPTKRKRRHLKPFWTKELTELHAHMRSSRATWCSAGRPRGAQHKEYREYKAVKAHFRRAMRRCGEQFMTEL' A
#
# COMPACT_ATOMS: atom_id res chain seq x y z
N MET A 1 -45.80 -4.65 0.35
CA MET A 1 -44.97 -4.37 -0.83
C MET A 1 -43.67 -3.69 -0.40
N ARG A 2 -42.66 -4.49 -0.11
CA ARG A 2 -41.25 -4.04 -0.06
C ARG A 2 -40.50 -4.98 -1.02
N ASP A 3 -39.32 -4.56 -1.49
CA ASP A 3 -38.35 -5.38 -2.24
C ASP A 3 -38.17 -5.17 -3.75
N CYS A 4 -38.54 -4.01 -4.32
CA CYS A 4 -37.97 -3.59 -5.62
C CYS A 4 -36.71 -2.72 -5.48
N ALA A 5 -36.49 -2.10 -4.32
CA ALA A 5 -35.35 -1.22 -4.08
C ALA A 5 -34.05 -1.99 -3.73
N ASN A 6 -34.18 -3.20 -3.19
CA ASN A 6 -33.04 -4.04 -2.80
C ASN A 6 -32.39 -4.79 -3.97
N THR A 7 -33.06 -4.90 -5.13
CA THR A 7 -32.56 -5.60 -6.32
C THR A 7 -31.84 -4.69 -7.31
N CYS A 8 -31.96 -3.36 -7.18
CA CYS A 8 -31.45 -2.40 -8.15
C CYS A 8 -30.10 -1.77 -7.74
N PHE A 9 -29.71 -1.81 -6.47
CA PHE A 9 -28.39 -1.35 -6.05
C PHE A 9 -27.39 -2.49 -6.12
N PRO A 10 -26.35 -2.44 -6.97
CA PRO A 10 -25.29 -3.44 -6.95
C PRO A 10 -24.67 -3.46 -5.55
N THR A 11 -24.87 -4.57 -4.82
CA THR A 11 -24.62 -4.75 -3.39
C THR A 11 -23.13 -4.87 -3.05
N LYS A 12 -22.34 -3.86 -3.45
CA LYS A 12 -20.89 -3.66 -3.20
C LYS A 12 -20.02 -4.12 -4.36
N ARG A 13 -19.93 -3.29 -5.41
CA ARG A 13 -18.62 -3.14 -6.09
C ARG A 13 -17.65 -2.61 -5.03
N LYS A 14 -16.85 -3.50 -4.41
CA LYS A 14 -15.88 -3.12 -3.39
C LYS A 14 -14.96 -2.04 -3.99
N ARG A 15 -15.00 -0.85 -3.41
CA ARG A 15 -14.33 0.34 -3.93
C ARG A 15 -12.82 0.18 -3.76
N ARG A 16 -12.12 -0.24 -4.82
CA ARG A 16 -10.65 -0.46 -4.83
C ARG A 16 -9.86 0.76 -4.33
N HIS A 17 -10.38 1.98 -4.53
CA HIS A 17 -9.76 3.22 -4.03
C HIS A 17 -9.74 3.33 -2.50
N LEU A 18 -10.66 2.66 -1.80
CA LEU A 18 -10.66 2.59 -0.33
C LEU A 18 -9.61 1.62 0.22
N LYS A 19 -8.91 0.88 -0.66
CA LYS A 19 -7.90 -0.13 -0.30
C LYS A 19 -8.34 -1.00 0.89
N PRO A 20 -9.47 -1.71 0.77
CA PRO A 20 -10.00 -2.55 1.86
C PRO A 20 -9.03 -3.65 2.32
N PHE A 21 -8.00 -3.95 1.54
CA PHE A 21 -6.89 -4.86 1.86
C PHE A 21 -5.77 -4.23 2.70
N TRP A 22 -5.96 -3.02 3.24
CA TRP A 22 -4.95 -2.34 4.04
C TRP A 22 -4.81 -2.98 5.42
N THR A 23 -3.79 -3.82 5.59
CA THR A 23 -3.53 -4.56 6.82
C THR A 23 -2.65 -3.79 7.81
N LYS A 24 -2.53 -4.30 9.04
CA LYS A 24 -1.57 -3.80 10.04
C LYS A 24 -0.12 -3.91 9.52
N GLU A 25 0.22 -5.01 8.87
CA GLU A 25 1.53 -5.20 8.20
C GLU A 25 1.82 -4.05 7.21
N LEU A 26 0.85 -3.69 6.36
CA LEU A 26 1.02 -2.58 5.42
C LEU A 26 1.21 -1.23 6.12
N THR A 27 0.57 -1.05 7.28
CA THR A 27 0.74 0.16 8.10
C THR A 27 2.16 0.28 8.64
N GLU A 28 2.70 -0.82 9.19
CA GLU A 28 4.08 -0.88 9.71
C GLU A 28 5.11 -0.67 8.59
N LEU A 29 4.93 -1.34 7.45
CA LEU A 29 5.80 -1.17 6.28
C LEU A 29 5.72 0.26 5.70
N HIS A 30 4.54 0.86 5.68
CA HIS A 30 4.37 2.24 5.24
C HIS A 30 5.05 3.22 6.20
N ALA A 31 4.92 3.02 7.51
CA ALA A 31 5.60 3.82 8.52
C ALA A 31 7.12 3.72 8.37
N HIS A 32 7.67 2.51 8.23
CA HIS A 32 9.09 2.28 8.01
C HIS A 32 9.58 2.96 6.71
N MET A 33 8.83 2.85 5.62
CA MET A 33 9.13 3.55 4.36
C MET A 33 9.18 5.07 4.52
N ARG A 34 8.26 5.65 5.29
CA ARG A 34 8.27 7.10 5.57
C ARG A 34 9.49 7.49 6.38
N SER A 35 9.86 6.71 7.41
CA SER A 35 11.05 6.97 8.21
C SER A 35 12.33 6.91 7.37
N SER A 36 12.52 5.86 6.56
CA SER A 36 13.69 5.80 5.66
C SER A 36 13.71 6.93 4.63
N ARG A 37 12.53 7.37 4.14
CA ARG A 37 12.45 8.55 3.26
C ARG A 37 12.88 9.81 3.99
N ALA A 38 12.49 10.00 5.25
CA ALA A 38 12.90 11.14 6.05
C ALA A 38 14.42 11.15 6.22
N THR A 39 15.03 10.01 6.59
CA THR A 39 16.50 9.87 6.68
C THR A 39 17.19 10.21 5.36
N TRP A 40 16.72 9.66 4.24
CA TRP A 40 17.26 9.96 2.91
C TRP A 40 17.12 11.45 2.54
N CYS A 41 16.00 12.08 2.91
CA CYS A 41 15.81 13.52 2.72
C CYS A 41 16.77 14.36 3.57
N SER A 42 16.94 14.02 4.84
CA SER A 42 17.84 14.71 5.76
C SER A 42 19.31 14.59 5.33
N ALA A 43 19.69 13.49 4.66
CA ALA A 43 21.01 13.31 4.07
C ALA A 43 21.23 14.12 2.77
N GLY A 44 20.29 14.96 2.34
CA GLY A 44 20.40 15.76 1.11
C GLY A 44 19.87 15.06 -0.15
N ARG A 45 19.08 14.00 0.00
CA ARG A 45 18.52 13.19 -1.11
C ARG A 45 19.58 12.68 -2.09
N PRO A 46 20.71 12.13 -1.60
CA PRO A 46 21.78 11.70 -2.48
C PRO A 46 21.29 10.61 -3.44
N ARG A 47 21.82 10.60 -4.67
CA ARG A 47 21.40 9.67 -5.73
C ARG A 47 22.49 8.66 -6.02
N GLY A 48 22.08 7.41 -6.23
CA GLY A 48 22.97 6.33 -6.67
C GLY A 48 23.24 5.29 -5.59
N ALA A 49 23.64 4.10 -6.03
CA ALA A 49 23.80 2.92 -5.18
C ALA A 49 24.98 3.01 -4.20
N GLN A 50 25.86 4.00 -4.34
CA GLN A 50 26.92 4.28 -3.39
C GLN A 50 26.41 4.86 -2.07
N HIS A 51 25.24 5.51 -2.07
CA HIS A 51 24.67 6.12 -0.87
C HIS A 51 23.79 5.12 -0.12
N LYS A 52 24.11 4.89 1.16
CA LYS A 52 23.41 3.95 2.03
C LYS A 52 21.92 4.31 2.16
N GLU A 53 21.62 5.57 2.46
CA GLU A 53 20.27 6.07 2.70
C GLU A 53 19.40 5.94 1.44
N TYR A 54 19.99 6.17 0.26
CA TYR A 54 19.32 5.96 -1.01
C TYR A 54 18.97 4.48 -1.21
N ARG A 55 19.93 3.57 -1.04
CA ARG A 55 19.70 2.13 -1.18
C ARG A 55 18.65 1.62 -0.21
N GLU A 56 18.75 2.00 1.06
CA GLU A 56 17.83 1.59 2.12
C GLU A 56 16.40 2.07 1.82
N TYR A 57 16.22 3.37 1.53
CA TYR A 57 14.90 3.88 1.16
C TYR A 57 14.33 3.16 -0.07
N LYS A 58 15.15 2.91 -1.10
CA LYS A 58 14.70 2.23 -2.32
C LYS A 58 14.32 0.78 -2.06
N ALA A 59 15.09 0.07 -1.23
CA ALA A 59 14.79 -1.31 -0.84
C ALA A 59 13.48 -1.39 -0.04
N VAL A 60 13.32 -0.54 0.98
CA VAL A 60 12.10 -0.48 1.79
C VAL A 60 10.88 -0.10 0.94
N LYS A 61 11.02 0.89 0.05
CA LYS A 61 9.95 1.28 -0.88
C LYS A 61 9.56 0.14 -1.83
N ALA A 62 10.53 -0.63 -2.32
CA ALA A 62 10.27 -1.78 -3.16
C ALA A 62 9.53 -2.88 -2.38
N HIS A 63 9.94 -3.12 -1.12
CA HIS A 63 9.30 -4.08 -0.24
C HIS A 63 7.83 -3.71 0.05
N PHE A 64 7.57 -2.48 0.49
CA PHE A 64 6.19 -1.98 0.70
C PHE A 64 5.32 -2.14 -0.56
N ARG A 65 5.85 -1.82 -1.75
CA ARG A 65 5.11 -1.97 -3.00
C ARG A 65 4.78 -3.42 -3.35
N ARG A 66 5.68 -4.37 -3.03
CA ARG A 66 5.42 -5.80 -3.20
C ARG A 66 4.31 -6.27 -2.27
N ALA A 67 4.40 -5.92 -0.98
CA ALA A 67 3.36 -6.24 0.00
C ALA A 67 2.00 -5.66 -0.40
N MET A 68 1.96 -4.40 -0.83
CA MET A 68 0.73 -3.75 -1.33
C MET A 68 0.08 -4.50 -2.49
N ARG A 69 0.87 -5.00 -3.44
CA ARG A 69 0.34 -5.80 -4.56
C ARG A 69 -0.18 -7.14 -4.09
N ARG A 70 0.60 -7.86 -3.27
CA ARG A 70 0.21 -9.14 -2.68
C ARG A 70 -1.13 -9.06 -1.94
N CYS A 71 -1.29 -8.08 -1.04
CA CYS A 71 -2.55 -7.91 -0.30
C CYS A 71 -3.70 -7.53 -1.24
N GLY A 72 -3.43 -6.73 -2.28
CA GLY A 72 -4.43 -6.39 -3.29
C GLY A 72 -4.87 -7.60 -4.12
N GLU A 73 -3.94 -8.48 -4.48
CA GLU A 73 -4.20 -9.74 -5.20
C GLU A 73 -4.98 -10.71 -4.32
N GLN A 74 -4.54 -10.95 -3.08
CA GLN A 74 -5.26 -11.81 -2.11
C GLN A 74 -6.71 -11.37 -1.93
N PHE A 75 -6.93 -10.07 -1.72
CA PHE A 75 -8.27 -9.53 -1.58
C PHE A 75 -9.14 -9.66 -2.85
N MET A 76 -8.52 -9.68 -4.03
CA MET A 76 -9.20 -9.92 -5.31
C MET A 76 -9.50 -11.41 -5.54
N THR A 77 -8.71 -12.31 -4.97
CA THR A 77 -8.92 -13.77 -5.05
C THR A 77 -9.93 -14.28 -4.01
N GLU A 78 -10.01 -13.65 -2.83
CA GLU A 78 -11.02 -13.91 -1.80
C GLU A 78 -12.40 -13.30 -2.11
N LEU A 79 -12.58 -12.79 -3.34
CA LEU A 79 -13.82 -12.21 -3.87
C LEU A 79 -14.52 -13.22 -4.80
#